data_AF-A0AAC9QL42-F1
#
_entry.id   AF-A0AAC9QL42-F1
#
_cell.length_a   1.000
_cell.length_b   1.000
_cell.length_c   1.000
_cell.angle_alpha   90.00
_cell.angle_beta   90.00
_cell.angle_gamma   90.00
#
_symmetry.space_group_name_H-M   'P 1'
#
loop_
_entity.id
_entity.type
_entity.pdbx_description
1 polymer ?
#
loop_
_entity_poly.entity_id
_entity_poly.type
_entity_poly.pdbx_seq_one_letter_code
_entity_poly.pdbx_strand_id
1 'polypeptide(L)' 'MASHYARLGNWDKARLTDIEKSILKVRRENIKVMQKLYEKMQAKAIGIEL' A
#
# COMPACT_ATOMS: atom_id res chain seq x y z
N MET A 1 1.98 7.73 -0.40
CA MET A 1 1.19 6.59 0.13
C MET A 1 -0.24 6.94 0.54
N ALA A 2 -0.49 8.06 1.24
CA ALA A 2 -1.84 8.45 1.66
C ALA A 2 -2.88 8.48 0.51
N SER A 3 -2.50 8.98 -0.67
CA SER A 3 -3.34 8.98 -1.87
C SER A 3 -3.73 7.57 -2.34
N HIS A 4 -2.82 6.60 -2.27
CA HIS A 4 -3.09 5.21 -2.64
C HIS A 4 -4.05 4.54 -1.65
N TYR A 5 -3.88 4.78 -0.34
CA TYR A 5 -4.82 4.28 0.66
C TYR A 5 -6.21 4.90 0.51
N ALA A 6 -6.30 6.21 0.24
CA ALA A 6 -7.58 6.87 -0.02
C ALA A 6 -8.30 6.27 -1.25
N ARG A 7 -7.56 5.98 -2.33
CA ARG A 7 -8.12 5.34 -3.53
C ARG A 7 -8.63 3.93 -3.24
N LEU A 8 -7.87 3.12 -2.51
CA LEU A 8 -8.30 1.76 -2.12
C LEU A 8 -9.48 1.78 -1.13
N GLY A 9 -9.51 2.75 -0.22
CA GLY A 9 -10.64 2.95 0.70
C GLY A 9 -11.91 3.39 -0.02
N ASN A 10 -11.80 4.20 -1.08
CA ASN A 10 -12.94 4.57 -1.91
C ASN A 10 -13.45 3.40 -2.76
N TRP A 11 -12.57 2.53 -3.24
CA TRP A 11 -12.98 1.30 -3.94
C TRP A 11 -13.70 0.31 -3.02
N ASP A 12 -13.29 0.23 -1.75
CA ASP A 12 -13.94 -0.63 -0.75
C ASP A 12 -15.37 -0.20 -0.40
N LYS A 13 -15.75 1.05 -0.68
CA LYS A 13 -17.13 1.56 -0.55
C LYS A 13 -18.03 1.16 -1.73
N ALA A 14 -17.46 0.65 -2.83
CA ALA A 14 -18.24 0.15 -3.95
C ALA A 14 -18.87 -1.21 -3.60
N ARG A 15 -19.93 -1.58 -4.33
CA ARG A 15 -20.59 -2.87 -4.16
C ARG A 15 -19.75 -3.97 -4.84
N LEU A 16 -18.75 -4.43 -4.11
CA LEU A 16 -17.80 -5.46 -4.53
C LEU A 16 -18.19 -6.84 -3.99
N THR A 17 -17.84 -7.87 -4.74
CA THR A 17 -17.86 -9.27 -4.29
C THR A 17 -16.83 -9.50 -3.19
N ASP A 18 -16.99 -10.58 -2.42
CA ASP A 18 -16.06 -10.92 -1.34
C ASP A 18 -14.64 -11.24 -1.84
N ILE A 19 -14.53 -11.77 -3.07
CA ILE A 19 -13.25 -12.01 -3.74
C ILE A 19 -12.56 -10.67 -4.03
N GLU A 20 -13.27 -9.71 -4.61
CA GLU A 20 -12.72 -8.39 -4.90
C GLU A 20 -12.30 -7.64 -3.63
N LYS A 21 -13.09 -7.72 -2.55
CA LYS A 21 -12.72 -7.17 -1.25
C LYS A 21 -11.44 -7.82 -0.69
N SER A 22 -11.31 -9.13 -0.84
CA SER A 22 -10.10 -9.87 -0.43
C SER A 22 -8.88 -9.41 -1.23
N ILE A 23 -9.02 -9.19 -2.54
CA ILE A 23 -7.97 -8.62 -3.39
C ILE A 23 -7.59 -7.21 -2.93
N LEU A 24 -8.57 -6.35 -2.60
CA LEU A 24 -8.29 -5.00 -2.08
C LEU A 24 -7.54 -5.04 -0.75
N LYS A 25 -7.89 -5.97 0.14
CA LYS A 25 -7.18 -6.18 1.41
C LYS A 25 -5.71 -6.53 1.16
N VAL A 26 -5.44 -7.50 0.29
CA VAL A 26 -4.07 -7.89 -0.08
C VAL A 26 -3.31 -6.71 -0.70
N ARG A 27 -3.96 -5.91 -1.57
CA ARG A 27 -3.35 -4.71 -2.16
C ARG A 27 -2.93 -3.68 -1.10
N ARG A 28 -3.74 -3.46 -0.06
CA ARG A 28 -3.36 -2.55 1.04
C ARG A 28 -2.11 -3.05 1.77
N GLU A 29 -2.02 -4.35 2.05
CA GLU A 29 -0.85 -4.92 2.73
C GLU A 29 0.41 -4.86 1.86
N ASN A 30 0.29 -5.15 0.55
CA ASN A 30 1.41 -5.02 -0.37
C ASN A 30 1.96 -3.59 -0.42
N ILE A 31 1.10 -2.57 -0.39
CA ILE A 31 1.53 -1.16 -0.36
C ILE A 31 2.32 -0.85 0.92
N LYS A 32 1.90 -1.36 2.09
CA LYS A 32 2.65 -1.20 3.35
C LYS A 32 4.05 -1.81 3.26
N VAL A 33 4.15 -3.02 2.71
CA VAL A 33 5.43 -3.71 2.56
C VAL A 33 6.34 -2.97 1.59
N MET A 34 5.80 -2.57 0.42
CA MET A 34 6.54 -1.81 -0.58
C MET A 34 7.01 -0.46 -0.03
N GLN A 35 6.19 0.22 0.79
CA GLN A 35 6.59 1.47 1.44
C GLN A 35 7.87 1.27 2.26
N LYS A 36 7.89 0.28 3.16
CA LYS A 36 9.05 -0.01 4.01
C LYS A 36 10.28 -0.38 3.18
N LEU A 37 10.10 -1.15 2.10
CA LEU A 37 11.18 -1.53 1.21
C LEU A 37 11.77 -0.31 0.51
N TYR A 38 10.92 0.56 -0.05
CA TYR A 38 11.36 1.78 -0.73
C TYR A 38 12.05 2.75 0.23
N GLU A 39 11.52 2.95 1.43
CA GLU A 39 12.15 3.79 2.46
C GLU A 39 13.58 3.30 2.75
N LYS A 40 13.77 1.99 3.00
CA LYS A 40 15.09 1.39 3.22
C LYS A 40 16.03 1.56 2.02
N MET A 41 15.53 1.34 0.81
CA MET A 41 16.32 1.52 -0.41
C MET A 41 16.77 2.96 -0.61
N GLN A 42 15.86 3.91 -0.36
CA GLN A 42 16.14 5.35 -0.47
C GLN A 42 17.16 5.79 0.57
N ALA A 43 16.99 5.38 1.83
CA ALA A 43 17.93 5.70 2.90
C ALA A 43 19.34 5.16 2.61
N LYS A 44 19.44 3.91 2.15
CA LYS A 44 20.71 3.35 1.67
C LYS A 44 21.32 4.19 0.54
N ALA A 45 20.51 4.66 -0.42
CA ALA A 45 20.99 5.42 -1.56
C ALA A 45 21.52 6.82 -1.17
N ILE A 46 20.96 7.45 -0.14
CA ILE A 46 21.37 8.77 0.34
C ILE A 46 22.30 8.71 1.58
N GLY A 47 22.70 7.50 2.00
CA GLY A 47 23.62 7.30 3.11
C GLY A 47 23.03 7.57 4.51
N ILE A 48 21.71 7.47 4.66
CA ILE A 48 21.02 7.63 5.95
C ILE A 48 20.71 6.26 6.55
N GLU A 49 20.90 6.10 7.86
CA GLU A 49 20.32 4.97 8.62
C GLU A 49 18.86 5.29 9.00
N LEU A 50 17.96 4.37 8.64
CA LEU A 50 16.52 4.41 8.96
C LEU A 50 16.15 3.34 9.98
#